data_AF-A0A0H4WPN3-F1
#
_entry.id   AF-A0A0H4WPN3-F1
#
_cell.length_a   1.000
_cell.length_b   1.000
_cell.length_c   1.000
_cell.angle_alpha   90.00
_cell.angle_beta   90.00
_cell.angle_gamma   90.00
#
_symmetry.space_group_name_H-M   'P 1'
#
loop_
_entity.id
_entity.type
_entity.pdbx_description
1 polymer ?
#
loop_
_entity_poly.entity_id
_entity_poly.type
_entity_poly.pdbx_seq_one_letter_code
_entity_poly.pdbx_strand_id
1 'polypeptide(L)'
;MPAVVDAAGPYTVNVVAYAPSVSSSVGCHATGVNDAISTVWSSGMRYVSSFGSGARYIALSGAFVPGNGQLYVCCDVGAGAGVNGLLW
;
A
#
# COMPACT_ATOMS: atom_id res chain seq x y z
N MET A 1 3.07 6.85 -2.07
CA MET A 1 3.39 7.07 -3.50
C MET A 1 2.14 6.84 -4.34
N PRO A 2 1.90 7.63 -5.41
CA PRO A 2 0.76 7.40 -6.30
C PRO A 2 1.01 6.17 -7.18
N ALA A 3 0.02 5.28 -7.25
CA ALA A 3 -0.04 4.20 -8.23
C ALA A 3 -0.91 4.69 -9.39
N VAL A 4 -0.34 4.81 -10.59
CA VAL A 4 -1.02 5.36 -11.77
C VAL A 4 -2.01 4.32 -12.29
N VAL A 5 -3.26 4.35 -11.87
CA VAL A 5 -4.27 3.38 -12.30
C VAL A 5 -4.94 3.76 -13.62
N ASP A 6 -5.03 2.81 -14.55
CA ASP A 6 -5.56 3.05 -15.91
C ASP A 6 -7.10 2.96 -15.98
N ALA A 7 -7.76 2.25 -15.05
CA ALA A 7 -9.20 1.97 -15.10
C ALA A 7 -9.90 2.15 -13.75
N ALA A 8 -11.22 2.38 -13.78
CA ALA A 8 -12.03 2.36 -12.57
C ALA A 8 -12.24 0.92 -12.08
N GLY A 9 -12.15 0.69 -10.77
CA GLY A 9 -12.41 -0.62 -10.20
C GLY A 9 -11.79 -0.87 -8.82
N PRO A 10 -12.00 -2.08 -8.28
CA PRO A 10 -11.30 -2.55 -7.10
C PRO A 10 -9.85 -2.90 -7.45
N TYR A 11 -8.90 -2.48 -6.62
CA TYR A 11 -7.48 -2.76 -6.77
C TYR A 11 -6.94 -3.57 -5.60
N THR A 12 -5.99 -4.46 -5.91
CA THR A 12 -5.16 -5.13 -4.90
C THR A 12 -3.71 -4.74 -5.12
N VAL A 13 -3.14 -3.97 -4.19
CA VAL A 13 -1.75 -3.53 -4.27
C VAL A 13 -0.89 -4.46 -3.44
N ASN A 14 0.13 -5.04 -4.05
CA ASN A 14 1.18 -5.77 -3.36
C ASN A 14 2.38 -4.84 -3.12
N VAL A 15 2.64 -4.53 -1.86
CA VAL A 15 3.82 -3.76 -1.45
C VAL A 15 4.97 -4.72 -1.17
N VAL A 16 6.11 -4.50 -1.82
CA VAL A 16 7.35 -5.19 -1.50
C VAL A 16 8.05 -4.39 -0.41
N ALA A 17 8.10 -4.92 0.81
CA ALA A 17 8.66 -4.27 1.97
C ALA A 17 9.72 -5.14 2.67
N TYR A 18 10.59 -4.50 3.43
CA TYR A 18 11.64 -5.10 4.22
C TYR A 18 11.53 -4.62 5.66
N ALA A 19 11.64 -5.54 6.62
CA ALA A 19 11.65 -5.22 8.04
C ALA A 19 12.67 -6.11 8.78
N PRO A 20 13.71 -5.53 9.40
CA PRO A 20 14.74 -6.32 10.08
C PRO A 20 14.25 -6.96 11.38
N SER A 21 13.26 -6.35 12.06
CA SER A 21 12.78 -6.80 13.37
C SER A 21 11.38 -6.28 13.69
N VAL A 22 10.77 -6.80 14.77
CA VAL A 22 9.45 -6.36 15.27
C VAL A 22 9.41 -4.88 15.69
N SER A 23 10.56 -4.31 16.07
CA SER A 23 10.71 -2.89 16.44
C SER A 23 10.90 -1.98 15.22
N SER A 24 11.10 -2.56 14.03
CA SER A 24 11.38 -1.88 12.77
C SER A 24 10.49 -2.49 11.68
N SER A 25 9.19 -2.24 11.78
CA SER A 25 8.18 -2.81 10.90
C SER A 25 7.80 -1.86 9.76
N VAL A 26 7.11 -2.41 8.76
CA VAL A 26 6.44 -1.61 7.72
C VAL A 26 4.97 -1.94 7.75
N GLY A 27 4.13 -0.92 7.87
CA GLY A 27 2.68 -1.02 7.76
C GLY A 27 2.19 -0.21 6.58
N CYS A 28 1.42 -0.81 5.68
CA CYS A 28 0.90 -0.11 4.50
C CYS A 28 -0.61 -0.23 4.37
N HIS A 29 -1.22 0.74 3.70
CA HIS A 29 -2.59 0.70 3.22
C HIS A 29 -2.70 1.35 1.84
N ALA A 30 -3.71 0.94 1.08
CA ALA A 30 -4.01 1.46 -0.24
C ALA A 30 -5.32 2.24 -0.19
N THR A 31 -5.36 3.38 -0.85
CA THR A 31 -6.47 4.33 -0.80
C THR A 31 -6.81 4.81 -2.20
N GLY A 32 -8.01 4.50 -2.66
CA GLY A 32 -8.57 5.10 -3.86
C GLY A 32 -9.31 6.38 -3.51
N VAL A 33 -9.13 7.42 -4.31
CA VAL A 33 -9.84 8.71 -4.18
C VAL A 33 -10.47 9.08 -5.51
N ASN A 34 -11.56 9.86 -5.49
CA ASN A 34 -12.08 10.50 -6.70
C ASN A 34 -11.25 11.74 -7.07
N ASP A 35 -11.45 12.26 -8.28
CA ASP A 35 -10.75 13.45 -8.80
C ASP A 35 -10.92 14.70 -7.91
N ALA A 36 -12.06 14.80 -7.22
CA ALA A 36 -12.35 15.90 -6.28
C ALA A 36 -11.82 15.66 -4.85
N ILE A 37 -11.22 14.51 -4.55
CA ILE A 37 -10.76 14.08 -3.21
C ILE A 37 -11.87 14.21 -2.13
N SER A 38 -13.14 14.07 -2.53
CA SER A 38 -14.30 14.14 -1.64
C SER A 38 -14.72 12.76 -1.11
N THR A 39 -14.36 11.70 -1.83
CA THR A 39 -14.74 10.33 -1.52
C THR A 39 -13.52 9.44 -1.54
N VAL A 40 -13.41 8.58 -0.53
CA VAL A 40 -12.20 7.79 -0.25
C VAL A 40 -12.59 6.35 0.04
N TRP A 41 -11.89 5.40 -0.58
CA TRP A 41 -12.03 3.96 -0.34
C TRP A 41 -10.67 3.38 0.03
N SER A 42 -10.51 3.00 1.29
CA SER A 42 -9.23 2.54 1.83
C SER A 42 -9.28 1.07 2.19
N SER A 43 -8.18 0.36 1.92
CA SER A 43 -7.89 -0.91 2.57
C SER A 43 -7.62 -0.71 4.06
N GLY A 44 -7.74 -1.78 4.83
CA GLY A 44 -7.17 -1.82 6.18
C GLY A 44 -5.64 -1.73 6.14
N MET A 45 -5.04 -1.18 7.19
CA MET A 45 -3.59 -1.18 7.35
C MET A 45 -3.08 -2.59 7.63
N ARG A 46 -2.10 -3.04 6.84
CA ARG A 46 -1.47 -4.35 6.96
C ARG A 46 0.01 -4.16 7.22
N TYR A 47 0.53 -4.91 8.19
CA TYR A 47 1.93 -4.91 8.53
C TYR A 47 2.62 -6.10 7.89
N VAL A 48 3.92 -5.94 7.63
CA VAL A 48 4.78 -7.05 7.26
C VAL A 48 4.68 -8.17 8.32
N SER A 49 4.38 -9.37 7.87
CA SER A 49 4.11 -10.52 8.75
C SER A 49 5.36 -11.32 9.11
N SER A 50 6.52 -10.99 8.53
CA SER A 50 7.77 -11.73 8.66
C SER A 50 8.95 -10.77 8.68
N PHE A 51 9.91 -11.03 9.58
CA PHE A 51 11.08 -10.20 9.81
C PHE A 51 12.36 -10.92 9.37
N GLY A 52 13.39 -10.16 8.99
CA GLY A 52 14.69 -10.70 8.58
C GLY A 52 15.21 -10.07 7.28
N SER A 53 16.28 -10.61 6.71
CA SER A 53 17.04 -10.05 5.57
C SER A 53 16.30 -10.00 4.22
N GLY A 54 15.05 -10.50 4.14
CA GLY A 54 14.34 -10.69 2.88
C GLY A 54 13.22 -9.70 2.63
N ALA A 55 13.00 -9.36 1.36
CA ALA A 55 11.81 -8.64 0.91
C ALA A 55 10.55 -9.52 1.10
N ARG A 56 9.44 -8.89 1.49
CA ARG A 56 8.15 -9.51 1.79
C ARG A 56 7.02 -8.75 1.13
N TYR A 57 5.96 -9.47 0.78
CA TYR A 57 4.79 -8.89 0.15
C TYR A 57 3.72 -8.58 1.21
N ILE A 58 3.20 -7.36 1.17
CA ILE A 58 2.02 -6.94 1.92
C ILE A 58 0.90 -6.75 0.89
N ALA A 59 -0.08 -7.65 0.90
CA ALA A 59 -1.25 -7.57 0.03
C ALA A 59 -2.30 -6.62 0.65
N LEU A 60 -2.64 -5.57 -0.08
CA LEU A 60 -3.58 -4.52 0.30
C LEU A 60 -4.81 -4.61 -0.60
N SER A 61 -5.83 -5.33 -0.14
CA SER A 61 -7.11 -5.44 -0.83
C SER A 61 -8.17 -4.54 -0.19
N GLY A 62 -9.10 -4.05 -0.99
CA GLY A 62 -10.24 -3.24 -0.54
C GLY A 62 -10.20 -1.77 -0.94
N ALA A 63 -9.15 -1.32 -1.64
CA ALA A 63 -9.15 -0.01 -2.28
C ALA A 63 -10.02 -0.06 -3.55
N PHE A 64 -10.87 0.94 -3.74
CA PHE A 64 -11.67 1.13 -4.96
C PHE A 64 -11.39 2.49 -5.56
N VAL A 65 -11.11 2.53 -6.86
CA VAL A 65 -10.85 3.78 -7.58
C VAL A 65 -12.01 4.02 -8.56
N PRO A 66 -12.77 5.12 -8.41
CA PRO A 66 -13.79 5.50 -9.39
C PRO A 66 -13.15 6.03 -10.68
N GLY A 67 -13.93 6.19 -11.75
CA GLY A 67 -13.43 6.77 -13.01
C GLY A 67 -12.78 8.15 -12.79
N ASN A 68 -11.62 8.38 -13.40
CA ASN A 68 -10.75 9.54 -13.20
C ASN A 68 -10.22 9.71 -11.75
N GLY A 69 -10.39 8.71 -10.90
CA GLY A 69 -9.82 8.68 -9.58
C GLY A 69 -8.33 8.36 -9.58
N GLN A 70 -7.74 8.35 -8.38
CA GLN A 70 -6.32 8.06 -8.19
C GLN A 70 -6.15 7.03 -7.08
N LEU A 71 -5.15 6.16 -7.24
CA LEU A 71 -4.76 5.20 -6.22
C LEU A 71 -3.50 5.67 -5.50
N TYR A 72 -3.55 5.65 -4.18
CA TYR A 72 -2.44 6.00 -3.31
C TYR A 72 -2.05 4.82 -2.45
N VAL A 73 -0.75 4.61 -2.27
CA VAL A 73 -0.24 3.67 -1.27
C VAL A 73 0.54 4.45 -0.23
N CYS A 74 0.12 4.29 1.02
CA CYS A 74 0.69 4.96 2.18
C CYS A 74 1.30 3.90 3.08
N CYS A 75 2.59 4.07 3.40
CA CYS A 75 3.33 3.17 4.26
C CYS A 75 3.95 3.94 5.42
N ASP A 76 3.77 3.42 6.63
CA ASP A 76 4.53 3.76 7.81
C ASP A 76 5.76 2.84 7.88
N VAL A 77 6.94 3.43 7.90
CA VAL A 77 8.22 2.73 7.77
C VAL A 77 9.04 3.00 9.03
N GLY A 78 9.17 1.96 9.86
CA GLY A 78 10.00 2.01 11.06
C GLY A 78 11.49 2.16 10.74
N ALA A 79 12.28 2.52 11.75
CA ALA A 79 13.71 2.78 11.60
C ALA A 79 14.47 1.55 11.04
N GLY A 80 15.16 1.71 9.91
CA GLY A 80 15.90 0.63 9.25
C GLY A 80 15.04 -0.35 8.44
N ALA A 81 13.72 -0.15 8.42
CA ALA A 81 12.82 -0.83 7.50
C ALA A 81 12.75 -0.09 6.15
N GLY A 82 12.15 -0.70 5.13
CA GLY A 82 12.09 -0.08 3.81
C GLY A 82 10.97 -0.62 2.92
N VAL A 83 10.61 0.17 1.91
CA VAL A 83 9.72 -0.23 0.82
C VAL A 83 10.54 -0.31 -0.45
N ASN A 84 10.58 -1.50 -1.06
CA ASN A 84 11.38 -1.79 -2.24
C ASN A 84 10.59 -1.61 -3.55
N GLY A 85 9.25 -1.63 -3.49
CA GLY A 85 8.42 -1.41 -4.68
C GLY A 85 6.94 -1.68 -4.46
N LEU A 86 6.15 -1.39 -5.51
CA LEU A 86 4.71 -1.66 -5.59
C LEU A 86 4.40 -2.46 -6.85
N LEU A 87 3.43 -3.37 -6.74
CA LEU A 87 2.82 -4.10 -7.85
C LEU A 87 1.29 -4.00 -7.67
N TRP A 88 0.54 -3.65 -8.70
CA TRP A 88 -0.91 -3.45 -8.61
C TRP A 88 -1.60 -3.80 -9.93
#